data_AF-A0A1H8SMW1-F1
#
_entry.id   AF-A0A1H8SMW1-F1
#
_cell.length_a   1.000
_cell.length_b   1.000
_cell.length_c   1.000
_cell.angle_alpha   90.00
_cell.angle_beta   90.00
_cell.angle_gamma   90.00
#
_symmetry.space_group_name_H-M   'P 1'
#
loop_
_entity.id
_entity.type
_entity.pdbx_description
1 polymer ?
#
loop_
_entity_poly.entity_id
_entity_poly.type
_entity_poly.pdbx_seq_one_letter_code
_entity_poly.pdbx_strand_id
1 'polypeptide(L)'
;MTRASAGSPGAADAHAGWKDLQTVKTFDELFAELAERARTRPDGSGTVLALDAGVHAQGKKVLEEAGEVWIAAEHESDDRLAEEISQLLYRVQVLMLGRGISAEDVYRYL
;
A
#
# COMPACT_ATOMS: atom_id res chain seq x y z
N MET A 1 -54.54 -21.03 -29.40
CA MET A 1 -53.77 -20.80 -28.16
C MET A 1 -52.47 -21.56 -28.36
N THR A 2 -51.33 -20.94 -28.63
CA THR A 2 -50.52 -20.19 -27.65
C THR A 2 -49.67 -19.13 -28.36
N ARG A 3 -49.70 -17.89 -27.87
CA ARG A 3 -48.80 -16.78 -28.24
C ARG A 3 -47.70 -16.65 -27.18
N ALA A 4 -46.64 -15.94 -27.57
CA ALA A 4 -45.58 -15.33 -26.76
C ALA A 4 -44.43 -16.28 -26.38
N SER A 5 -43.15 -15.87 -26.36
CA SER A 5 -42.48 -14.61 -26.72
C SER A 5 -40.99 -14.90 -26.55
N ALA A 6 -40.16 -14.46 -27.50
CA ALA A 6 -38.72 -14.39 -27.30
C ALA A 6 -38.41 -13.38 -26.18
N GLY A 7 -37.68 -13.81 -25.16
CA GLY A 7 -37.07 -12.95 -24.15
C GLY A 7 -35.60 -12.75 -24.46
N SER A 8 -35.24 -11.54 -24.87
CA SER A 8 -33.86 -11.06 -25.01
C SER A 8 -33.11 -11.10 -23.67
N PRO A 9 -31.77 -11.21 -23.68
CA PRO A 9 -30.98 -11.22 -22.45
C PRO A 9 -31.06 -9.85 -21.77
N GLY A 10 -31.42 -9.85 -20.48
CA GLY A 10 -31.44 -8.67 -19.65
C GLY A 10 -30.03 -8.11 -19.49
N ALA A 11 -29.78 -6.97 -20.13
CA ALA A 11 -28.68 -6.08 -19.84
C ALA A 11 -29.03 -5.26 -18.58
N ALA A 12 -28.79 -5.83 -17.42
CA ALA A 12 -28.75 -5.21 -16.09
C ALA A 12 -28.18 -6.32 -15.18
N ASP A 13 -26.91 -6.34 -14.80
CA ASP A 13 -26.36 -5.47 -13.75
C ASP A 13 -24.81 -5.46 -13.79
N ALA A 14 -24.22 -4.91 -14.84
CA ALA A 14 -22.76 -4.70 -14.91
C ALA A 14 -22.26 -3.47 -14.10
N HIS A 15 -23.15 -2.81 -13.34
CA HIS A 15 -22.85 -1.54 -12.67
C HIS A 15 -22.62 -1.65 -11.15
N ALA A 16 -22.58 -2.86 -10.60
CA ALA A 16 -22.44 -3.09 -9.15
C ALA A 16 -21.07 -3.65 -8.72
N GLY A 17 -19.99 -3.32 -9.44
CA GLY A 17 -18.65 -3.87 -9.14
C GLY A 17 -17.49 -2.87 -9.08
N TRP A 18 -17.72 -1.57 -9.28
CA TRP A 18 -16.63 -0.59 -9.39
C TRP A 18 -16.56 0.42 -8.23
N LYS A 19 -17.52 0.34 -7.30
CA LYS A 19 -17.59 1.26 -6.15
C LYS A 19 -16.54 1.00 -5.07
N ASP A 20 -15.86 -0.15 -5.10
CA ASP A 20 -14.87 -0.55 -4.09
C ASP A 20 -13.41 -0.29 -4.50
N LEU A 21 -13.17 0.16 -5.75
CA LEU A 21 -11.82 0.60 -6.19
C LEU A 21 -11.42 1.98 -5.66
N GLN A 22 -12.28 2.66 -4.88
CA GLN A 22 -11.97 3.95 -4.26
C GLN A 22 -10.95 3.88 -3.10
N THR A 23 -10.41 2.69 -2.76
CA THR A 23 -9.61 2.49 -1.54
C THR A 23 -8.23 1.87 -1.77
N VAL A 24 -7.80 1.65 -3.01
CA VAL A 24 -6.42 1.22 -3.30
C VAL A 24 -5.54 2.46 -3.39
N LYS A 25 -4.66 2.65 -2.41
CA LYS A 25 -3.67 3.74 -2.44
C LYS A 25 -2.53 3.34 -3.38
N THR A 26 -2.19 4.23 -4.29
CA THR A 26 -0.95 4.14 -5.06
C THR A 26 0.27 4.38 -4.16
N PHE A 27 1.45 4.03 -4.66
CA PHE A 27 2.71 4.31 -3.94
C PHE A 27 2.85 5.81 -3.63
N ASP A 28 2.50 6.67 -4.58
CA ASP A 28 2.58 8.14 -4.45
C ASP A 28 1.55 8.69 -3.46
N GLU A 29 0.33 8.18 -3.47
CA GLU A 29 -0.71 8.59 -2.50
C GLU A 29 -0.33 8.19 -1.07
N LEU A 30 0.24 7.00 -0.88
CA LEU A 30 0.80 6.61 0.42
C LEU A 30 1.93 7.56 0.82
N PHE A 31 2.86 7.86 -0.09
CA PHE A 31 4.00 8.73 0.21
C PHE A 31 3.55 10.14 0.60
N ALA A 32 2.59 10.70 -0.13
CA ALA A 32 1.99 12.00 0.18
C ALA A 32 1.30 12.00 1.56
N GLU A 33 0.56 10.95 1.91
CA GLU A 33 -0.06 10.82 3.22
C GLU A 33 0.98 10.73 4.35
N LEU A 34 2.03 9.93 4.17
CA LEU A 34 3.11 9.80 5.17
C LEU A 34 3.88 11.12 5.33
N ALA A 35 4.12 11.84 4.23
CA ALA A 35 4.71 13.18 4.26
C ALA A 35 3.82 14.18 5.03
N GLU A 36 2.51 14.13 4.82
CA GLU A 36 1.56 14.97 5.54
C GLU A 36 1.54 14.63 7.05
N ARG A 37 1.58 13.35 7.42
CA ARG A 37 1.71 12.92 8.83
C ARG A 37 3.04 13.37 9.44
N ALA A 38 4.13 13.31 8.68
CA ALA A 38 5.44 13.80 9.12
C ALA A 38 5.40 15.32 9.41
N ARG A 39 4.66 16.07 8.60
CA ARG A 39 4.47 17.53 8.74
C ARG A 39 3.54 17.92 9.87
N THR A 40 2.36 17.29 9.93
CA THR A 40 1.29 17.63 10.91
C THR A 40 1.49 16.98 12.27
N ARG A 41 2.30 15.92 12.33
CA ARG A 41 2.67 15.18 13.54
C ARG A 41 1.46 14.84 14.43
N PRO A 42 0.43 14.14 13.92
CA PRO A 42 -0.74 13.83 14.72
C PRO A 42 -0.40 12.89 15.89
N ASP A 43 -1.01 13.15 17.04
CA ASP A 43 -0.77 12.37 18.27
C ASP A 43 -1.03 10.88 18.05
N GLY A 44 -0.13 10.04 18.57
CA GLY A 44 -0.23 8.58 18.44
C GLY A 44 0.12 8.03 17.05
N SER A 45 0.58 8.85 16.11
CA SER A 45 0.98 8.38 14.78
C SER A 45 2.20 7.45 14.83
N GLY A 46 2.01 6.20 14.43
CA GLY A 46 3.11 5.24 14.27
C GLY A 46 4.17 5.69 13.27
N THR A 47 3.80 6.47 12.25
CA THR A 47 4.74 7.08 11.29
C THR A 47 5.64 8.11 11.98
N VAL A 48 5.06 8.97 12.83
CA VAL A 48 5.82 9.97 13.59
C VAL A 48 6.79 9.30 14.55
N LEU A 49 6.33 8.28 15.28
CA LEU A 49 7.19 7.49 16.18
C LEU A 49 8.35 6.81 15.43
N ALA A 50 8.09 6.26 14.25
CA ALA A 50 9.12 5.63 13.43
C ALA A 50 10.12 6.65 12.85
N LEU A 51 9.66 7.86 12.52
CA LEU A 51 10.53 8.96 12.09
C LEU A 51 11.44 9.42 13.24
N ASP A 52 10.86 9.64 14.42
CA ASP A 52 11.58 10.10 15.61
C ASP A 52 12.59 9.08 16.14
N ALA A 53 12.38 7.78 15.87
CA ALA A 53 13.31 6.71 16.22
C ALA A 53 14.66 6.79 15.45
N GLY A 54 14.72 7.57 14.37
CA GLY A 54 15.92 7.84 13.60
C GLY A 54 16.34 6.73 12.62
N VAL A 55 17.30 7.09 11.75
CA VAL A 55 17.70 6.28 10.57
C VAL A 55 18.13 4.85 10.92
N HIS A 56 18.78 4.64 12.06
CA HIS A 56 19.23 3.30 12.48
C HIS A 56 18.04 2.36 12.75
N ALA A 57 17.01 2.85 13.45
CA ALA A 57 15.81 2.08 13.73
C ALA A 57 14.99 1.83 12.45
N GLN A 58 14.90 2.84 11.58
CA GLN A 58 14.23 2.72 10.28
C GLN A 58 14.90 1.67 9.40
N GLY A 59 16.23 1.70 9.27
CA GLY A 59 17.00 0.72 8.51
C GLY A 59 16.87 -0.71 9.04
N LYS A 60 16.88 -0.88 10.37
CA LYS A 60 16.59 -2.18 11.00
C LYS A 60 15.22 -2.72 10.61
N LYS A 61 14.19 -1.87 10.62
CA LYS A 61 12.85 -2.28 10.21
C LYS A 61 12.78 -2.63 8.73
N VAL A 62 13.40 -1.87 7.83
CA VAL A 62 13.48 -2.26 6.41
C VAL A 62 14.09 -3.66 6.24
N LEU A 63 15.17 -3.96 6.98
CA LEU A 63 15.80 -5.29 6.91
C LEU A 63 14.92 -6.40 7.49
N GLU A 64 14.19 -6.12 8.58
CA GLU A 64 13.23 -7.04 9.20
C GLU A 64 12.14 -7.43 8.20
N GLU A 65 11.43 -6.44 7.63
CA GLU A 65 10.34 -6.74 6.67
C GLU A 65 10.89 -7.41 5.40
N ALA A 66 12.11 -7.08 4.95
CA ALA A 66 12.72 -7.76 3.80
C ALA A 66 12.97 -9.25 4.06
N GLY A 67 13.36 -9.61 5.30
CA GLY A 67 13.46 -10.99 5.73
C GLY A 67 12.10 -11.68 5.79
N GLU A 68 11.08 -10.99 6.30
CA GLU A 68 9.71 -11.51 6.38
C GLU A 68 9.09 -11.72 5.00
N VAL A 69 9.30 -10.79 4.05
CA VAL A 69 8.93 -10.96 2.64
C VAL A 69 9.57 -12.21 2.04
N TRP A 70 10.86 -12.45 2.29
CA TRP A 70 11.52 -13.65 1.77
C TRP A 70 10.92 -14.92 2.38
N ILE A 71 10.72 -14.97 3.70
CA ILE A 71 10.11 -16.12 4.38
C ILE A 71 8.70 -16.37 3.85
N ALA A 72 7.88 -15.31 3.74
CA ALA A 72 6.51 -15.43 3.25
C ALA A 72 6.46 -15.92 1.79
N ALA A 73 7.38 -15.48 0.94
CA ALA A 73 7.46 -15.92 -0.44
C ALA A 73 7.81 -17.41 -0.60
N GLU A 74 8.58 -17.96 0.34
CA GLU A 74 8.99 -19.39 0.32
C GLU A 74 7.98 -20.31 0.99
N HIS A 75 7.24 -19.81 1.99
CA HIS A 75 6.58 -20.69 2.98
C HIS A 75 5.14 -20.33 3.32
N GLU A 76 4.63 -19.17 2.90
CA GLU A 76 3.31 -18.69 3.33
C GLU A 76 2.35 -18.49 2.14
N SER A 77 1.11 -18.07 2.42
CA SER A 77 0.12 -17.77 1.39
C SER A 77 0.39 -16.45 0.67
N ASP A 78 -0.19 -16.29 -0.52
CA ASP A 78 -0.16 -15.04 -1.28
C ASP A 78 -0.67 -13.84 -0.47
N ASP A 79 -1.68 -14.03 0.39
CA ASP A 79 -2.19 -12.99 1.27
C ASP A 79 -1.14 -12.54 2.30
N ARG A 80 -0.41 -13.49 2.91
CA ARG A 80 0.67 -13.17 3.85
C ARG A 80 1.84 -12.50 3.13
N LEU A 81 2.22 -12.99 1.95
CA LEU A 81 3.26 -12.35 1.15
C LEU A 81 2.87 -10.91 0.78
N ALA A 82 1.62 -10.67 0.37
CA ALA A 82 1.12 -9.34 0.06
C ALA A 82 1.14 -8.42 1.29
N GLU A 83 0.81 -8.94 2.47
CA GLU A 83 0.91 -8.23 3.74
C GLU A 83 2.36 -7.79 4.02
N GLU A 84 3.33 -8.69 3.96
CA GLU A 84 4.74 -8.32 4.22
C GLU A 84 5.31 -7.36 3.17
N ILE A 85 4.94 -7.52 1.89
CA ILE A 85 5.32 -6.56 0.85
C ILE A 85 4.74 -5.17 1.17
N SER A 86 3.50 -5.10 1.64
CA SER A 86 2.88 -3.82 2.02
C SER A 86 3.63 -3.14 3.18
N GLN A 87 4.07 -3.92 4.18
CA GLN A 87 4.85 -3.41 5.30
C GLN A 87 6.24 -2.93 4.84
N LEU A 88 6.92 -3.69 3.98
CA LEU A 88 8.20 -3.29 3.41
C LEU A 88 8.09 -1.97 2.63
N LEU A 89 7.08 -1.81 1.77
CA LEU A 89 6.85 -0.58 1.03
C LEU A 89 6.63 0.61 1.97
N TYR A 90 5.83 0.43 3.04
CA TYR A 90 5.67 1.43 4.09
C TYR A 90 7.01 1.78 4.76
N ARG A 91 7.81 0.80 5.18
CA ARG A 91 9.11 1.05 5.86
C ARG A 91 10.10 1.79 4.97
N VAL A 92 10.16 1.45 3.69
CA VAL A 92 11.03 2.13 2.72
C VAL A 92 10.60 3.59 2.59
N GLN A 93 9.30 3.89 2.46
CA GLN A 93 8.82 5.27 2.41
C GLN A 93 9.09 6.05 3.70
N VAL A 94 8.99 5.43 4.88
CA VAL A 94 9.39 6.07 6.16
C VAL A 94 10.88 6.39 6.17
N LEU A 95 11.74 5.49 5.69
CA LEU A 95 13.18 5.73 5.58
C LEU A 95 13.49 6.86 4.57
N MET A 96 12.77 6.91 3.45
CA MET A 96 12.87 7.99 2.46
C MET A 96 12.57 9.34 3.13
N LEU A 97 11.46 9.45 3.85
CA LEU A 97 11.09 10.67 4.59
C LEU A 97 12.12 11.02 5.67
N GLY A 98 12.59 10.04 6.44
CA GLY A 98 13.62 10.23 7.46
C GLY A 98 14.97 10.72 6.89
N ARG A 99 15.21 10.51 5.59
CA ARG A 99 16.43 10.93 4.87
C ARG A 99 16.21 12.11 3.93
N GLY A 100 14.99 12.59 3.76
CA GLY A 100 14.65 13.65 2.81
C GLY A 100 14.77 13.25 1.34
N ILE A 101 14.50 11.98 1.02
CA ILE A 101 14.51 11.45 -0.35
C ILE A 101 13.08 11.47 -0.89
N SER A 102 12.86 12.07 -2.07
CA SER A 102 11.53 12.10 -2.71
C SER A 102 11.23 10.81 -3.50
N ALA A 103 9.97 10.61 -3.86
CA ALA A 103 9.60 9.51 -4.77
C ALA A 103 10.27 9.68 -6.14
N GLU A 104 10.34 10.91 -6.66
CA GLU A 104 11.05 11.23 -7.90
C GLU A 104 12.54 10.92 -7.81
N ASP A 105 13.17 11.16 -6.66
CA ASP A 105 14.58 10.80 -6.46
C ASP A 105 14.82 9.32 -6.68
N VAL A 106 13.89 8.45 -6.26
CA VAL A 106 13.92 6.99 -6.46
C VAL A 106 13.54 6.62 -7.89
N TYR A 107 12.48 7.20 -8.44
CA TYR A 107 11.98 6.89 -9.78
C TYR A 107 12.97 7.18 -10.90
N ARG A 108 13.95 8.08 -10.70
CA ARG A 108 15.05 8.29 -11.65
C ARG A 108 15.92 7.05 -11.91
N TYR A 109 15.82 6.03 -11.07
CA TYR A 109 16.59 4.79 -11.17
C TYR A 109 15.76 3.59 -11.65
N LEU A 110 14.48 3.79 -11.96
CA LEU A 110 13.57 2.76 -12.50
C LEU A 110 13.37 2.95 -14.01
#